data_AF-A0A9R1NS98-F1
#
_entry.id   AF-A0A9R1NS98-F1
#
_cell.length_a   1.000
_cell.length_b   1.000
_cell.length_c   1.000
_cell.angle_alpha   90.00
_cell.angle_beta   90.00
_cell.angle_gamma   90.00
#
_symmetry.space_group_name_H-M   'P 1'
#
loop_
_entity.id
_entity.type
_entity.pdbx_description
1 polymer ?
#
loop_
_entity_poly.entity_id
_entity_poly.type
_entity_poly.pdbx_seq_one_letter_code
_entity_poly.pdbx_strand_id
1 'polypeptide(L)'
;MAGWYEEAAGLLLRRPALAEMAVDVLLCAVPIWAAVMIGLFIGWAWRPRWTGLIFLGFRSRLRLLYVPPGLGARRLWLACTALSAFSVAPQLLSSAFRRHGKYQRKDPSNDDTDACGDSGACANGRSIFEVKHGIVTEKDLDHLVQLLDNKESGHTTWQHLMERTTSNMTYKAWRHEPEVGPIMHCSQTIFEDATPELVRDFFWDDDFRLKWDPMLVCFKILDEFPLNGTTIIHWIKKFPFFCSDREYIFGRRIWESGKAYYCVTKGIPYPSLPKKEKPRRVELYFSSWRIRPVQSPKKDGQQPMACEVTLFHYEDMGIPKDVAKVGVRHGMWGAVKKLQSGFRAYQLMRKSENILSRSAIMARVTTKTCIAGSDGSLDQGPFSTEQASTEDDNSRAVQHGFDWKWVVVGGAVAAACVLNTGIVGKALLLGVARRQAKK
;
A
#
# COMPACT_ATOMS: atom_id res chain seq x y z
N MET A 1 37.99 -44.23 -9.98
CA MET A 1 37.23 -42.96 -9.93
C MET A 1 37.89 -41.79 -10.69
N ALA A 2 39.16 -41.86 -11.11
CA ALA A 2 39.82 -40.76 -11.83
C ALA A 2 39.43 -40.62 -13.32
N GLY A 3 39.00 -41.70 -14.00
CA GLY A 3 38.70 -41.65 -15.44
C GLY A 3 37.38 -40.96 -15.83
N TRP A 4 36.40 -40.92 -14.92
CA TRP A 4 35.07 -40.34 -15.21
C TRP A 4 35.08 -38.80 -15.24
N TYR A 5 35.95 -38.17 -14.45
CA TYR A 5 36.06 -36.70 -14.43
C TYR A 5 36.74 -36.15 -15.68
N GLU A 6 37.73 -36.87 -16.21
CA GLU A 6 38.43 -36.54 -17.45
C GLU A 6 37.50 -36.64 -18.67
N GLU A 7 36.66 -37.69 -18.74
CA GLU A 7 35.63 -37.84 -19.79
C GLU A 7 34.53 -36.77 -19.71
N ALA A 8 34.06 -36.45 -18.50
CA ALA A 8 33.05 -35.41 -18.30
C ALA A 8 33.58 -34.01 -18.64
N ALA A 9 34.84 -33.71 -18.31
CA ALA A 9 35.49 -32.45 -18.67
C ALA A 9 35.71 -32.33 -20.19
N GLY A 10 36.09 -33.43 -20.85
CA GLY A 10 36.23 -33.48 -22.31
C GLY A 10 34.91 -33.29 -23.07
N LEU A 11 33.79 -33.77 -22.51
CA LEU A 11 32.44 -33.57 -23.05
C LEU A 11 31.93 -32.13 -22.92
N LEU A 12 32.25 -31.45 -21.82
CA LEU A 12 31.91 -30.04 -21.58
C LEU A 12 32.69 -29.10 -22.51
N LEU A 13 33.96 -29.41 -22.83
CA LEU A 13 34.79 -28.61 -23.73
C LEU A 13 34.39 -28.73 -25.21
N ARG A 14 33.72 -29.83 -25.62
CA ARG A 14 33.31 -30.07 -27.01
C ARG A 14 31.95 -29.48 -27.38
N ARG A 15 31.11 -29.09 -26.41
CA ARG A 15 29.76 -28.57 -26.66
C ARG A 15 29.48 -27.33 -25.79
N PRO A 16 29.60 -26.10 -26.34
CA PRO A 16 29.45 -24.87 -25.57
C PRO A 16 28.09 -24.76 -24.87
N ALA A 17 27.02 -25.27 -25.49
CA ALA A 17 25.68 -25.30 -24.91
C ALA A 17 25.57 -26.12 -23.60
N LEU A 18 26.36 -27.20 -23.44
CA LEU A 18 26.35 -27.98 -22.20
C LEU A 18 27.14 -27.28 -21.09
N ALA A 19 28.20 -26.56 -21.45
CA ALA A 19 28.94 -25.74 -20.51
C ALA A 19 28.11 -24.56 -20.00
N GLU A 20 27.37 -23.89 -20.89
CA GLU A 20 26.43 -22.82 -20.53
C GLU A 20 25.32 -23.32 -19.59
N MET A 21 24.67 -24.45 -19.89
CA MET A 21 23.68 -25.02 -18.97
C MET A 21 24.28 -25.44 -17.63
N ALA A 22 25.51 -25.97 -17.61
CA ALA A 22 26.17 -26.35 -16.36
C ALA A 22 26.47 -25.11 -15.50
N VAL A 23 26.89 -24.01 -16.12
CA VAL A 23 27.10 -22.72 -15.44
C VAL A 23 25.78 -22.14 -14.93
N ASP A 24 24.71 -22.18 -15.73
CA ASP A 24 23.38 -21.72 -15.32
C ASP A 24 22.81 -22.52 -14.15
N VAL A 25 22.99 -23.85 -14.15
CA VAL A 25 22.61 -24.71 -13.04
C VAL A 25 23.44 -24.39 -11.79
N LEU A 26 24.75 -24.14 -11.95
CA LEU A 26 25.61 -23.74 -10.84
C LEU A 26 25.19 -22.40 -10.23
N LEU A 27 24.85 -21.43 -11.08
CA LEU A 27 24.34 -20.10 -10.69
C LEU A 27 22.98 -20.20 -9.98
N CYS A 28 22.09 -21.09 -10.46
CA CYS A 28 20.81 -21.35 -9.80
C CYS A 28 20.96 -22.02 -8.42
N ALA A 29 22.09 -22.69 -8.16
CA ALA A 29 22.36 -23.29 -6.85
C ALA A 29 22.92 -22.29 -5.82
N VAL A 30 23.42 -21.12 -6.24
CA VAL A 30 24.02 -20.10 -5.36
C VAL A 30 23.03 -19.57 -4.31
N PRO A 31 21.78 -19.18 -4.64
CA PRO A 31 20.81 -18.71 -3.64
C PRO A 31 20.43 -19.78 -2.62
N ILE A 32 20.38 -21.05 -3.04
CA ILE A 32 20.05 -22.19 -2.19
C ILE A 32 21.18 -22.40 -1.16
N TRP A 33 22.43 -22.40 -1.61
CA TRP A 33 23.59 -22.50 -0.72
C TRP A 33 23.72 -21.29 0.19
N ALA A 34 23.41 -20.07 -0.28
CA ALA A 34 23.37 -18.88 0.56
C ALA A 34 22.34 -19.00 1.69
N ALA A 35 21.13 -19.50 1.40
CA ALA A 35 20.09 -19.73 2.41
C ALA A 35 20.51 -20.77 3.45
N VAL A 36 21.17 -21.86 3.02
CA VAL A 36 21.70 -22.89 3.93
C VAL A 36 22.79 -22.32 4.84
N MET A 37 23.72 -21.54 4.30
CA MET A 37 24.78 -20.91 5.08
C MET A 37 24.22 -19.89 6.07
N ILE A 38 23.25 -19.06 5.67
CA ILE A 38 22.55 -18.13 6.57
C ILE A 38 21.83 -18.89 7.69
N GLY A 39 21.14 -19.99 7.37
CA GLY A 39 20.49 -20.85 8.37
C GLY A 39 21.49 -21.48 9.35
N LEU A 40 22.65 -21.92 8.88
CA LEU A 40 23.73 -22.44 9.71
C LEU A 40 24.33 -21.35 10.61
N PHE A 41 24.56 -20.14 10.08
CA PHE A 41 25.07 -19.00 10.86
C PHE A 41 24.07 -18.57 11.93
N ILE A 42 22.78 -18.48 11.61
CA ILE A 42 21.73 -18.18 12.59
C ILE A 42 21.65 -19.29 13.64
N GLY A 43 21.67 -20.56 13.21
CA GLY A 43 21.65 -21.71 14.13
C GLY A 43 22.88 -21.82 15.03
N TRP A 44 24.06 -21.38 14.56
CA TRP A 44 25.30 -21.32 15.36
C TRP A 44 25.36 -20.10 16.27
N ALA A 45 24.88 -18.94 15.80
CA ALA A 45 24.85 -17.71 16.57
C ALA A 45 23.74 -17.71 17.63
N TRP A 46 22.70 -18.53 17.45
CA TRP A 46 21.61 -18.65 18.40
C TRP A 46 21.91 -19.67 19.49
N ARG A 47 22.65 -19.24 20.52
CA ARG A 47 22.65 -19.90 21.83
C ARG A 47 21.71 -19.15 22.78
N PRO A 48 20.46 -19.60 22.97
CA PRO A 48 19.56 -18.95 23.91
C PRO A 48 20.11 -19.09 25.35
N ARG A 49 20.39 -17.96 26.01
CA ARG A 49 20.94 -17.89 27.38
C ARG A 49 19.96 -18.43 28.46
N TRP A 50 18.74 -18.80 28.07
CA TRP A 50 17.69 -19.33 28.94
C TRP A 50 17.78 -20.84 29.19
N THR A 51 18.64 -21.58 28.46
CA THR A 51 18.82 -23.03 28.67
C THR A 51 19.35 -23.36 30.07
N GLY A 52 20.08 -22.44 30.71
CA GLY A 52 20.53 -22.60 32.11
C GLY A 52 19.42 -22.44 33.15
N LEU A 53 18.41 -21.59 32.88
CA LEU A 53 17.27 -21.37 33.79
C LEU A 53 16.29 -22.55 33.79
N ILE A 54 16.10 -23.20 32.65
CA ILE A 54 15.32 -24.43 32.54
C ILE A 54 16.05 -25.59 33.24
N PHE A 55 17.39 -25.61 33.22
CA PHE A 55 18.18 -26.67 33.84
C PHE A 55 18.26 -26.57 35.37
N LEU A 56 18.10 -25.38 35.96
CA LEU A 56 18.02 -25.22 37.41
C LEU A 56 16.62 -25.54 37.96
N GLY A 57 15.56 -25.28 37.20
CA GLY A 57 14.17 -25.50 37.63
C GLY A 57 13.72 -26.96 37.66
N PHE A 58 14.43 -27.87 36.98
CA PHE A 58 13.99 -29.27 36.81
C PHE A 58 14.77 -30.29 37.65
N ARG A 59 15.63 -29.85 38.57
CA ARG A 59 16.53 -30.77 39.32
C ARG A 59 15.96 -31.36 40.61
N SER A 60 14.70 -31.10 41.00
CA SER A 60 14.19 -31.62 42.27
C SER A 60 13.38 -32.91 42.21
N ARG A 61 12.87 -33.35 41.04
CA ARG A 61 12.16 -34.65 40.96
C ARG A 61 12.24 -35.25 39.56
N LEU A 62 13.15 -36.21 39.38
CA LEU A 62 13.04 -37.39 38.48
C LEU A 62 14.39 -38.13 38.48
N ARG A 63 14.53 -39.10 39.38
CA ARG A 63 15.47 -40.22 39.19
C ARG A 63 14.74 -41.31 38.39
N LEU A 64 15.50 -41.99 37.54
CA LEU A 64 15.16 -43.10 36.63
C LEU A 64 14.63 -42.70 35.24
N LEU A 65 15.55 -42.60 34.27
CA LEU A 65 15.79 -43.67 33.30
C LEU A 65 17.15 -43.44 32.59
N TYR A 66 17.86 -44.53 32.33
CA TYR A 66 19.16 -44.54 31.65
C TYR A 66 18.97 -44.08 30.19
N VAL A 67 19.48 -42.90 29.82
CA VAL A 67 19.48 -42.40 28.44
C VAL A 67 20.88 -42.60 27.86
N PRO A 68 21.06 -43.37 26.76
CA PRO A 68 22.37 -43.56 26.16
C PRO A 68 22.85 -42.25 25.50
N PRO A 69 24.17 -42.02 25.42
CA PRO A 69 24.72 -40.74 24.95
C PRO A 69 24.56 -40.63 23.42
N GLY A 70 23.69 -39.73 22.95
CA GLY A 70 23.55 -39.52 21.51
C GLY A 70 22.35 -38.72 20.98
N LEU A 71 21.61 -37.99 21.82
CA LEU A 71 20.50 -37.15 21.36
C LEU A 71 20.99 -35.76 20.92
N GLY A 72 21.69 -35.74 19.79
CA GLY A 72 22.10 -34.51 19.09
C GLY A 72 21.11 -34.13 17.98
N ALA A 73 21.03 -32.83 17.68
CA ALA A 73 20.14 -32.15 16.72
C ALA A 73 20.06 -32.76 15.29
N ARG A 74 20.89 -33.75 14.96
CA ARG A 74 20.88 -34.48 13.67
C ARG A 74 19.64 -35.36 13.47
N ARG A 75 19.01 -35.88 14.53
CA ARG A 75 17.79 -36.73 14.38
C ARG A 75 16.49 -35.94 14.32
N LEU A 76 16.46 -34.73 14.88
CA LEU A 76 15.30 -33.82 14.72
C LEU A 76 15.24 -33.27 13.28
N TRP A 77 16.40 -33.08 12.64
CA TRP A 77 16.47 -32.69 11.24
C TRP A 77 15.98 -33.80 10.29
N LEU A 78 16.30 -35.06 10.57
CA LEU A 78 15.81 -36.22 9.79
C LEU A 78 14.28 -36.41 9.89
N ALA A 79 13.68 -36.08 11.03
CA ALA A 79 12.22 -36.09 11.17
C ALA A 79 11.55 -34.97 10.35
N CYS A 80 12.18 -33.79 10.26
CA CYS A 80 11.67 -32.67 9.45
C CYS A 80 11.88 -32.87 7.94
N THR A 81 12.94 -33.55 7.48
CA THR A 81 13.11 -33.92 6.07
C THR A 81 12.24 -35.10 5.64
N ALA A 82 11.91 -36.03 6.55
CA ALA A 82 10.95 -37.10 6.26
C ALA A 82 9.50 -36.57 6.08
N LEU A 83 9.12 -35.50 6.80
CA LEU A 83 7.82 -34.85 6.67
C LEU A 83 7.70 -33.95 5.42
N SER A 84 8.81 -33.42 4.88
CA SER A 84 8.79 -32.64 3.63
C SER A 84 8.94 -33.49 2.36
N ALA A 85 9.38 -34.75 2.46
CA ALA A 85 9.42 -35.70 1.34
C ALA A 85 8.09 -36.45 1.11
N PHE A 86 7.10 -36.33 2.01
CA PHE A 86 5.80 -37.02 1.90
C PHE A 86 4.63 -36.13 1.43
N SER A 87 4.87 -34.89 0.99
CA SER A 87 3.82 -33.99 0.50
C SER A 87 3.84 -33.71 -1.01
N VAL A 88 4.67 -34.44 -1.79
CA VAL A 88 4.73 -34.31 -3.27
C VAL A 88 4.41 -35.61 -4.02
N ALA A 89 3.99 -36.69 -3.33
CA ALA A 89 3.45 -37.89 -3.97
C ALA A 89 2.06 -38.18 -3.40
N PRO A 90 1.02 -37.46 -3.88
CA PRO A 90 0.17 -38.08 -4.90
C PRO A 90 -0.39 -37.05 -5.91
N GLN A 91 0.41 -36.59 -6.88
CA GLN A 91 -0.12 -35.92 -8.08
C GLN A 91 0.49 -36.39 -9.41
N LEU A 92 1.30 -37.46 -9.40
CA LEU A 92 1.85 -38.07 -10.63
C LEU A 92 1.44 -39.54 -10.84
N LEU A 93 0.40 -40.02 -10.13
CA LEU A 93 -0.17 -41.37 -10.30
C LEU A 93 -1.66 -41.39 -10.67
N SER A 94 -2.23 -40.28 -11.14
CA SER A 94 -3.58 -40.26 -11.73
C SER A 94 -3.60 -40.12 -13.26
N SER A 95 -2.45 -39.90 -13.90
CA SER A 95 -2.34 -39.79 -15.37
C SER A 95 -2.00 -41.10 -16.10
N ALA A 96 -1.75 -42.20 -15.37
CA ALA A 96 -1.37 -43.50 -15.97
C ALA A 96 -2.51 -44.53 -16.03
N PHE A 97 -3.69 -44.27 -15.46
CA PHE A 97 -4.81 -45.22 -15.44
C PHE A 97 -6.08 -44.63 -16.08
N ARG A 98 -5.99 -44.25 -17.36
CA ARG A 98 -7.14 -44.23 -18.29
C ARG A 98 -6.69 -44.03 -19.74
N ARG A 99 -6.00 -45.03 -20.28
CA ARG A 99 -5.94 -45.29 -21.73
C ARG A 99 -6.18 -46.79 -21.98
N HIS A 100 -7.45 -47.19 -22.01
CA HIS A 100 -8.04 -48.02 -23.07
C HIS A 100 -9.50 -48.39 -22.72
N GLY A 101 -10.42 -48.22 -23.66
CA GLY A 101 -11.67 -48.99 -23.66
C GLY A 101 -12.96 -48.27 -24.07
N LYS A 102 -13.15 -48.10 -25.38
CA LYS A 102 -14.40 -48.16 -26.17
C LYS A 102 -15.55 -47.13 -25.94
N TYR A 103 -15.76 -46.37 -27.02
CA TYR A 103 -17.03 -46.01 -27.69
C TYR A 103 -18.34 -46.51 -27.07
N GLN A 104 -19.24 -45.58 -26.75
CA GLN A 104 -20.68 -45.65 -27.05
C GLN A 104 -21.30 -44.25 -26.95
N ARG A 105 -22.21 -43.96 -27.88
CA ARG A 105 -22.87 -42.68 -28.16
C ARG A 105 -24.20 -42.66 -27.41
N LYS A 106 -24.47 -41.65 -26.58
CA LYS A 106 -25.85 -41.28 -26.20
C LYS A 106 -25.92 -39.83 -25.68
N ASP A 107 -26.96 -39.14 -26.14
CA ASP A 107 -27.32 -37.72 -25.98
C ASP A 107 -27.60 -37.27 -24.52
N PRO A 108 -27.76 -35.94 -24.27
CA PRO A 108 -27.37 -35.30 -23.01
C PRO A 108 -28.49 -35.21 -21.98
N SER A 109 -28.10 -35.24 -20.70
CA SER A 109 -28.94 -34.80 -19.58
C SER A 109 -28.06 -34.33 -18.41
N ASN A 110 -28.14 -33.02 -18.14
CA ASN A 110 -28.03 -32.24 -16.89
C ASN A 110 -27.03 -32.55 -15.75
N ASP A 111 -26.62 -31.43 -15.16
CA ASP A 111 -25.96 -31.15 -13.86
C ASP A 111 -24.45 -31.46 -13.76
N ASP A 112 -23.55 -30.58 -13.31
CA ASP A 112 -23.66 -29.23 -12.74
C ASP A 112 -22.27 -28.54 -12.81
N THR A 113 -22.21 -27.36 -13.42
CA THR A 113 -21.20 -26.33 -13.15
C THR A 113 -21.83 -24.98 -13.42
N ASP A 114 -22.12 -24.19 -12.37
CA ASP A 114 -22.11 -22.72 -12.42
C ASP A 114 -22.17 -22.13 -11.00
N ALA A 115 -21.07 -21.49 -10.58
CA ALA A 115 -21.02 -20.65 -9.39
C ALA A 115 -20.93 -19.17 -9.80
N CYS A 116 -21.95 -18.69 -10.50
CA CYS A 116 -22.38 -17.29 -10.48
C CYS A 116 -23.84 -17.24 -10.95
N GLY A 117 -24.73 -17.83 -10.14
CA GLY A 117 -26.16 -17.83 -10.38
C GLY A 117 -26.78 -16.52 -9.92
N ASP A 118 -27.36 -15.81 -10.88
CA ASP A 118 -28.41 -14.81 -10.67
C ASP A 118 -29.62 -15.46 -9.98
N SER A 119 -30.19 -14.76 -9.01
CA SER A 119 -31.43 -15.17 -8.36
C SER A 119 -32.12 -13.92 -7.84
N GLY A 120 -32.94 -13.34 -8.72
CA GLY A 120 -34.02 -12.44 -8.33
C GLY A 120 -35.01 -13.21 -7.47
N ALA A 121 -35.21 -12.73 -6.24
CA ALA A 121 -36.40 -13.03 -5.45
C ALA A 121 -36.80 -11.75 -4.71
N CYS A 122 -37.95 -11.21 -5.11
CA CYS A 122 -38.60 -10.06 -4.48
C CYS A 122 -38.99 -10.41 -3.04
N ALA A 123 -38.45 -9.68 -2.07
CA ALA A 123 -38.96 -9.65 -0.71
C ALA A 123 -38.99 -8.19 -0.20
N ASN A 124 -40.22 -7.70 0.00
CA ASN A 124 -40.63 -6.48 0.72
C ASN A 124 -39.94 -5.15 0.36
N GLY A 125 -40.45 -4.52 -0.71
CA GLY A 125 -40.06 -3.19 -1.17
C GLY A 125 -40.43 -1.99 -0.29
N ARG A 126 -40.89 -2.18 0.97
CA ARG A 126 -41.33 -1.08 1.84
C ARG A 126 -40.30 -0.66 2.91
N SER A 127 -39.47 -1.58 3.43
CA SER A 127 -38.40 -1.23 4.39
C SER A 127 -37.07 -0.88 3.71
N ILE A 128 -36.85 -1.37 2.48
CA ILE A 128 -35.63 -1.09 1.70
C ILE A 128 -35.60 0.37 1.23
N PHE A 129 -36.74 1.01 0.99
CA PHE A 129 -36.81 2.39 0.50
C PHE A 129 -36.47 3.44 1.57
N GLU A 130 -36.78 3.21 2.84
CA GLU A 130 -36.44 4.15 3.93
C GLU A 130 -34.95 4.15 4.29
N VAL A 131 -34.23 3.03 4.08
CA VAL A 131 -32.77 2.95 4.28
C VAL A 131 -31.98 3.58 3.12
N LYS A 132 -32.60 3.74 1.94
CA LYS A 132 -31.93 4.17 0.70
C LYS A 132 -31.62 5.67 0.60
N HIS A 133 -32.35 6.52 1.34
CA HIS A 133 -32.13 7.97 1.34
C HIS A 133 -31.00 8.45 2.29
N GLY A 134 -30.39 7.55 3.07
CA GLY A 134 -29.43 7.90 4.14
C GLY A 134 -28.03 7.28 4.04
N ILE A 135 -27.64 6.76 2.87
CA ILE A 135 -26.40 5.97 2.73
C ILE A 135 -25.15 6.87 2.86
N VAL A 136 -25.05 7.85 1.97
CA VAL A 136 -24.05 8.92 2.02
C VAL A 136 -24.79 10.24 1.97
N THR A 137 -24.75 10.96 3.08
CA THR A 137 -25.59 12.12 3.39
C THR A 137 -24.78 13.40 3.41
N GLU A 138 -25.49 14.52 3.48
CA GLU A 138 -24.92 15.85 3.63
C GLU A 138 -24.10 15.97 4.93
N LYS A 139 -24.45 15.23 5.99
CA LYS A 139 -23.63 15.15 7.22
C LYS A 139 -22.25 14.54 6.97
N ASP A 140 -22.15 13.59 6.03
CA ASP A 140 -20.87 12.99 5.67
C ASP A 140 -20.01 13.98 4.84
N LEU A 141 -20.65 14.84 4.04
CA LEU A 141 -20.00 15.97 3.38
C LEU A 141 -19.53 17.01 4.39
N ASP A 142 -20.37 17.40 5.35
CA ASP A 142 -20.02 18.34 6.41
C ASP A 142 -18.80 17.85 7.20
N HIS A 143 -18.73 16.55 7.48
CA HIS A 143 -17.55 15.94 8.10
C HIS A 143 -16.28 16.10 7.24
N LEU A 144 -16.36 15.89 5.92
CA LEU A 144 -15.24 16.16 5.02
C LEU A 144 -14.84 17.65 5.04
N VAL A 145 -15.80 18.57 5.00
CA VAL A 145 -15.53 20.01 5.05
C VAL A 145 -14.83 20.38 6.37
N GLN A 146 -15.31 19.88 7.50
CA GLN A 146 -14.64 20.06 8.79
C GLN A 146 -13.21 19.51 8.81
N LEU A 147 -12.95 18.35 8.19
CA LEU A 147 -11.59 17.80 8.08
C LEU A 147 -10.65 18.69 7.27
N LEU A 148 -11.17 19.32 6.20
CA LEU A 148 -10.43 20.29 5.41
C LEU A 148 -10.13 21.56 6.22
N ASP A 149 -11.15 22.14 6.85
CA ASP A 149 -11.02 23.36 7.66
C ASP A 149 -10.04 23.17 8.82
N ASN A 150 -10.16 22.04 9.55
CA ASN A 150 -9.28 21.69 10.65
C ASN A 150 -7.82 21.47 10.22
N LYS A 151 -7.62 21.02 8.98
CA LYS A 151 -6.27 20.88 8.39
C LYS A 151 -5.70 22.25 7.99
N GLU A 152 -6.50 23.11 7.38
CA GLU A 152 -6.06 24.43 6.89
C GLU A 152 -5.81 25.43 8.04
N SER A 153 -6.64 25.40 9.08
CA SER A 153 -6.48 26.19 10.31
C SER A 153 -5.37 25.69 11.24
N GLY A 154 -4.86 24.47 11.04
CA GLY A 154 -3.85 23.87 11.91
C GLY A 154 -4.39 23.36 13.26
N HIS A 155 -5.72 23.28 13.45
CA HIS A 155 -6.32 22.74 14.68
C HIS A 155 -5.97 21.28 14.94
N THR A 156 -5.76 20.48 13.88
CA THR A 156 -5.36 19.08 14.02
C THR A 156 -3.84 18.91 13.91
N THR A 157 -3.22 18.27 14.91
CA THR A 157 -1.79 17.94 14.88
C THR A 157 -1.52 16.77 13.94
N TRP A 158 -1.17 17.08 12.70
CA TRP A 158 -0.78 16.12 11.66
C TRP A 158 0.73 15.82 11.73
N GLN A 159 1.09 14.55 11.91
CA GLN A 159 2.47 14.10 11.82
C GLN A 159 2.85 13.87 10.35
N HIS A 160 3.91 14.54 9.89
CA HIS A 160 4.43 14.33 8.54
C HIS A 160 4.92 12.88 8.35
N LEU A 161 4.52 12.26 7.24
CA LEU A 161 4.84 10.87 6.91
C LEU A 161 5.82 10.78 5.73
N MET A 162 5.54 11.50 4.64
CA MET A 162 6.49 11.64 3.52
C MET A 162 6.13 12.78 2.58
N GLU A 163 7.15 13.26 1.87
CA GLU A 163 7.04 14.17 0.75
C GLU A 163 7.89 13.63 -0.41
N ARG A 164 7.29 13.60 -1.61
CA ARG A 164 7.90 13.06 -2.82
C ARG A 164 7.46 13.88 -4.03
N THR A 165 8.41 14.16 -4.91
CA THR A 165 8.17 14.91 -6.14
C THR A 165 8.76 14.14 -7.31
N THR A 166 8.02 14.10 -8.41
CA THR A 166 8.44 13.59 -9.73
C THR A 166 8.25 14.71 -10.75
N SER A 167 8.56 14.52 -12.04
CA SER A 167 8.28 15.56 -13.06
C SER A 167 6.79 15.95 -13.13
N ASN A 168 5.88 14.98 -13.03
CA ASN A 168 4.45 15.16 -13.33
C ASN A 168 3.53 15.04 -12.11
N MET A 169 4.09 14.92 -10.90
CA MET A 169 3.31 14.78 -9.67
C MET A 169 4.11 15.21 -8.43
N THR A 170 3.44 15.88 -7.51
CA THR A 170 3.92 16.14 -6.14
C THR A 170 3.00 15.44 -5.16
N TYR A 171 3.56 14.74 -4.17
CA TYR A 171 2.81 13.98 -3.17
C TYR A 171 3.31 14.28 -1.77
N LYS A 172 2.40 14.68 -0.89
CA LYS A 172 2.65 14.87 0.55
C LYS A 172 1.67 14.01 1.32
N ALA A 173 2.12 13.41 2.42
CA ALA A 173 1.28 12.61 3.29
C ALA A 173 1.57 12.88 4.76
N TRP A 174 0.51 12.82 5.55
CA TRP A 174 0.50 12.99 6.99
C TRP A 174 -0.36 11.90 7.62
N ARG A 175 -0.14 11.68 8.92
CA ARG A 175 -0.99 10.84 9.75
C ARG A 175 -1.39 11.57 11.03
N HIS A 176 -2.56 11.27 11.54
CA HIS A 176 -3.03 11.73 12.84
C HIS A 176 -3.56 10.52 13.60
N GLU A 177 -3.13 10.36 14.84
CA GLU A 177 -3.57 9.27 15.72
C GLU A 177 -4.41 9.90 16.84
N PRO A 178 -5.75 9.88 16.73
CA PRO A 178 -6.61 10.39 17.80
C PRO A 178 -6.50 9.50 19.04
N GLU A 179 -6.82 10.06 20.22
CA GLU A 179 -6.84 9.31 21.48
C GLU A 179 -7.78 8.11 21.41
N VAL A 180 -8.94 8.30 20.77
CA VAL A 180 -9.94 7.28 20.51
C VAL A 180 -10.17 7.17 19.02
N GLY A 181 -10.08 5.94 18.48
CA GLY A 181 -10.40 5.63 17.09
C GLY A 181 -9.24 5.11 16.25
N PRO A 182 -9.47 4.97 14.92
CA PRO A 182 -8.48 4.51 13.96
C PRO A 182 -7.44 5.60 13.66
N ILE A 183 -6.31 5.18 13.09
CA ILE A 183 -5.31 6.10 12.57
C ILE A 183 -5.88 6.79 11.33
N MET A 184 -5.85 8.11 11.33
CA MET A 184 -6.26 8.92 10.20
C MET A 184 -5.07 9.24 9.32
N HIS A 185 -5.23 9.11 8.01
CA HIS A 185 -4.25 9.49 7.02
C HIS A 185 -4.80 10.66 6.21
N CYS A 186 -3.93 11.61 5.91
CA CYS A 186 -4.20 12.70 4.99
C CYS A 186 -3.11 12.70 3.91
N SER A 187 -3.50 12.90 2.66
CA SER A 187 -2.52 13.17 1.60
C SER A 187 -2.95 14.34 0.73
N GLN A 188 -1.97 15.00 0.14
CA GLN A 188 -2.13 16.04 -0.87
C GLN A 188 -1.33 15.59 -2.08
N THR A 189 -2.02 15.42 -3.20
CA THR A 189 -1.42 15.04 -4.48
C THR A 189 -1.70 16.12 -5.50
N ILE A 190 -0.66 16.66 -6.13
CA ILE A 190 -0.79 17.59 -7.25
C ILE A 190 -0.42 16.82 -8.52
N PHE A 191 -1.36 16.69 -9.44
CA PHE A 191 -1.13 16.15 -10.77
C PHE A 191 -0.89 17.31 -11.74
N GLU A 192 0.28 17.33 -12.38
CA GLU A 192 0.58 18.30 -13.44
C GLU A 192 -0.21 17.96 -14.71
N ASP A 193 -0.54 18.98 -15.50
CA ASP A 193 -1.24 18.86 -16.79
C ASP A 193 -2.52 18.00 -16.67
N ALA A 194 -3.38 18.34 -15.72
CA ALA A 194 -4.57 17.58 -15.34
C ALA A 194 -5.75 18.51 -15.03
N THR A 195 -6.95 18.12 -15.49
CA THR A 195 -8.19 18.83 -15.14
C THR A 195 -8.92 18.14 -13.98
N PRO A 196 -9.67 18.89 -13.16
CA PRO A 196 -10.50 18.31 -12.10
C PRO A 196 -11.46 17.23 -12.58
N GLU A 197 -12.06 17.37 -13.76
CA GLU A 197 -13.01 16.41 -14.35
C GLU A 197 -12.33 15.09 -14.67
N LEU A 198 -11.12 15.14 -15.23
CA LEU A 198 -10.38 13.95 -15.62
C LEU A 198 -9.87 13.20 -14.39
N VAL A 199 -9.45 13.93 -13.36
CA VAL A 199 -9.05 13.35 -12.07
C VAL A 199 -10.25 12.75 -11.35
N ARG A 200 -11.40 13.44 -11.35
CA ARG A 200 -12.67 12.92 -10.80
C ARG A 200 -13.04 11.60 -11.46
N ASP A 201 -13.09 11.56 -12.80
CA ASP A 201 -13.45 10.35 -13.55
C ASP A 201 -12.46 9.21 -13.20
N PHE A 202 -11.15 9.48 -13.17
CA PHE A 202 -10.13 8.49 -12.82
C PHE A 202 -10.29 7.89 -11.41
N PHE A 203 -10.59 8.71 -10.41
CA PHE A 203 -10.76 8.24 -9.01
C PHE A 203 -12.05 7.43 -8.82
N TRP A 204 -13.07 7.65 -9.66
CA TRP A 204 -14.37 6.96 -9.60
C TRP A 204 -14.42 5.69 -10.47
N ASP A 205 -13.53 5.55 -11.45
CA ASP A 205 -13.57 4.49 -12.46
C ASP A 205 -12.99 3.17 -11.95
N ASP A 206 -13.84 2.34 -11.32
CA ASP A 206 -13.45 1.05 -10.77
C ASP A 206 -13.08 0.02 -11.85
N ASP A 207 -13.71 0.11 -13.03
CA ASP A 207 -13.36 -0.68 -14.21
C ASP A 207 -11.90 -0.43 -14.62
N PHE A 208 -11.50 0.84 -14.65
CA PHE A 208 -10.12 1.20 -14.92
C PHE A 208 -9.19 0.91 -13.73
N ARG A 209 -9.69 0.99 -12.50
CA ARG A 209 -8.93 0.72 -11.28
C ARG A 209 -8.31 -0.67 -11.28
N LEU A 210 -9.04 -1.68 -11.76
CA LEU A 210 -8.54 -3.06 -11.93
C LEU A 210 -7.29 -3.14 -12.82
N LYS A 211 -7.10 -2.20 -13.75
CA LYS A 211 -5.96 -2.20 -14.68
C LYS A 211 -4.66 -1.72 -14.02
N TRP A 212 -4.73 -0.90 -12.97
CA TRP A 212 -3.54 -0.27 -12.38
C TRP A 212 -3.32 -0.57 -10.89
N ASP A 213 -4.37 -0.87 -10.13
CA ASP A 213 -4.28 -1.18 -8.71
C ASP A 213 -4.22 -2.70 -8.48
N PRO A 214 -3.04 -3.27 -8.19
CA PRO A 214 -2.88 -4.71 -7.99
C PRO A 214 -3.49 -5.22 -6.68
N MET A 215 -3.90 -4.32 -5.78
CA MET A 215 -4.62 -4.72 -4.58
C MET A 215 -6.09 -4.96 -4.87
N LEU A 216 -6.70 -4.35 -5.89
CA LEU A 216 -8.11 -4.59 -6.21
C LEU A 216 -8.24 -5.88 -7.02
N VAL A 217 -8.90 -6.89 -6.45
CA VAL A 217 -9.10 -8.20 -7.12
C VAL A 217 -10.33 -8.15 -8.01
N CYS A 218 -11.43 -7.68 -7.44
CA CYS A 218 -12.68 -7.50 -8.15
C CYS A 218 -13.50 -6.41 -7.49
N PHE A 219 -14.43 -5.86 -8.27
CA PHE A 219 -15.49 -5.01 -7.78
C PHE A 219 -16.82 -5.42 -8.39
N LYS A 220 -17.91 -5.10 -7.69
CA LYS A 220 -19.27 -5.21 -8.20
C LYS A 220 -20.07 -3.99 -7.75
N ILE A 221 -20.77 -3.37 -8.69
CA ILE A 221 -21.78 -2.35 -8.39
C ILE A 221 -23.02 -3.10 -7.87
N LEU A 222 -23.43 -2.79 -6.64
CA LEU A 222 -24.59 -3.42 -5.99
C LEU A 222 -25.87 -2.66 -6.26
N ASP A 223 -25.84 -1.35 -6.07
CA ASP A 223 -26.96 -0.44 -6.34
C ASP A 223 -26.43 0.89 -6.89
N GLU A 224 -27.23 1.53 -7.75
CA GLU A 224 -26.99 2.88 -8.25
C GLU A 224 -28.22 3.75 -8.05
N PHE A 225 -27.99 4.99 -7.66
CA PHE A 225 -29.01 6.01 -7.47
C PHE A 225 -28.70 7.20 -8.37
N PRO A 226 -29.15 7.18 -9.65
CA PRO A 226 -28.83 8.22 -10.63
C PRO A 226 -29.36 9.61 -10.28
N LEU A 227 -30.33 9.72 -9.36
CA LEU A 227 -30.89 11.02 -8.96
C LEU A 227 -29.87 11.89 -8.19
N ASN A 228 -29.06 11.25 -7.34
CA ASN A 228 -28.12 11.96 -6.46
C ASN A 228 -26.66 11.52 -6.64
N GLY A 229 -26.39 10.60 -7.56
CA GLY A 229 -25.06 10.09 -7.87
C GLY A 229 -24.51 9.08 -6.86
N THR A 230 -25.35 8.58 -5.95
CA THR A 230 -24.91 7.58 -4.98
C THR A 230 -24.74 6.22 -5.66
N THR A 231 -23.64 5.53 -5.33
CA THR A 231 -23.40 4.14 -5.77
C THR A 231 -23.00 3.31 -4.56
N ILE A 232 -23.58 2.12 -4.44
CA ILE A 232 -23.14 1.09 -3.48
C ILE A 232 -22.25 0.10 -4.21
N ILE A 233 -21.08 -0.15 -3.65
CA ILE A 233 -20.04 -0.96 -4.28
C ILE A 233 -19.51 -2.00 -3.32
N HIS A 234 -19.26 -3.18 -3.86
CA HIS A 234 -18.59 -4.28 -3.22
C HIS A 234 -17.18 -4.44 -3.81
N TRP A 235 -16.13 -4.30 -3.00
CA TRP A 235 -14.74 -4.55 -3.39
C TRP A 235 -14.15 -5.70 -2.62
N ILE A 236 -13.34 -6.52 -3.31
CA ILE A 236 -12.39 -7.43 -2.67
C ILE A 236 -10.97 -6.93 -2.95
N LYS A 237 -10.21 -6.67 -1.89
CA LYS A 237 -8.80 -6.32 -1.97
C LYS A 237 -7.90 -7.45 -1.48
N LYS A 238 -6.88 -7.74 -2.28
CA LYS A 238 -5.82 -8.67 -1.93
C LYS A 238 -4.90 -8.03 -0.91
N PHE A 239 -4.65 -8.76 0.17
CA PHE A 239 -3.68 -8.36 1.19
C PHE A 239 -2.48 -9.33 1.20
N PRO A 240 -1.36 -8.95 1.85
CA PRO A 240 -0.23 -9.86 2.00
C PRO A 240 -0.65 -11.21 2.60
N PHE A 241 -0.04 -12.30 2.13
CA PHE A 241 -0.47 -13.69 2.41
C PHE A 241 -0.61 -14.06 3.89
N PHE A 242 0.04 -13.33 4.80
CA PHE A 242 -0.05 -13.54 6.25
C PHE A 242 -1.32 -12.97 6.88
N CYS A 243 -2.20 -12.35 6.08
CA CYS A 243 -3.49 -11.86 6.54
C CYS A 243 -4.58 -12.13 5.48
N SER A 244 -5.83 -12.26 5.93
CA SER A 244 -6.95 -12.54 5.02
C SER A 244 -7.22 -11.36 4.08
N ASP A 245 -7.66 -11.62 2.86
CA ASP A 245 -8.13 -10.55 1.96
C ASP A 245 -9.25 -9.72 2.60
N ARG A 246 -9.40 -8.47 2.16
CA ARG A 246 -10.38 -7.54 2.73
C ARG A 246 -11.56 -7.38 1.80
N GLU A 247 -12.74 -7.47 2.39
CA GLU A 247 -14.01 -7.20 1.73
C GLU A 247 -14.54 -5.85 2.20
N TYR A 248 -14.94 -5.03 1.25
CA TYR A 248 -15.51 -3.72 1.50
C TYR A 248 -16.89 -3.64 0.86
N ILE A 249 -17.85 -3.14 1.62
CA ILE A 249 -19.13 -2.70 1.07
C ILE A 249 -19.31 -1.26 1.52
N PHE A 250 -19.38 -0.35 0.55
CA PHE A 250 -19.45 1.07 0.84
C PHE A 250 -20.41 1.78 -0.10
N GLY A 251 -21.01 2.86 0.41
CA GLY A 251 -21.66 3.86 -0.41
C GLY A 251 -20.66 4.95 -0.78
N ARG A 252 -20.76 5.49 -1.99
CA ARG A 252 -20.01 6.68 -2.40
C ARG A 252 -20.89 7.68 -3.15
N ARG A 253 -20.60 8.98 -2.98
CA ARG A 253 -21.29 10.10 -3.65
C ARG A 253 -20.34 11.27 -3.91
N ILE A 254 -20.64 12.06 -4.95
CA ILE A 254 -19.90 13.27 -5.33
C ILE A 254 -20.79 14.51 -5.22
N TRP A 255 -20.25 15.54 -4.58
CA TRP A 255 -20.76 16.90 -4.57
C TRP A 255 -19.83 17.82 -5.36
N GLU A 256 -20.39 18.90 -5.89
CA GLU A 256 -19.67 19.89 -6.67
C GLU A 256 -20.00 21.29 -6.16
N SER A 257 -18.95 22.09 -5.95
CA SER A 257 -19.03 23.50 -5.55
C SER A 257 -17.98 24.27 -6.33
N GLY A 258 -18.40 25.25 -7.13
CA GLY A 258 -17.51 25.98 -8.04
C GLY A 258 -16.81 25.04 -9.03
N LYS A 259 -15.48 25.06 -9.05
CA LYS A 259 -14.63 24.15 -9.86
C LYS A 259 -14.09 22.95 -9.07
N ALA A 260 -14.59 22.72 -7.86
CA ALA A 260 -14.13 21.68 -6.97
C ALA A 260 -15.15 20.55 -6.81
N TYR A 261 -14.64 19.32 -6.69
CA TYR A 261 -15.43 18.13 -6.39
C TYR A 261 -15.09 17.60 -5.01
N TYR A 262 -16.12 17.27 -4.24
CA TYR A 262 -16.02 16.73 -2.90
C TYR A 262 -16.66 15.37 -2.92
N CYS A 263 -15.90 14.33 -2.61
CA CYS A 263 -16.42 12.98 -2.71
C CYS A 263 -16.20 12.25 -1.40
N VAL A 264 -17.20 11.47 -1.04
CA VAL A 264 -17.18 10.68 0.18
C VAL A 264 -17.48 9.24 -0.18
N THR A 265 -16.71 8.34 0.41
CA THR A 265 -16.90 6.90 0.41
C THR A 265 -16.94 6.43 1.85
N LYS A 266 -18.02 5.76 2.25
CA LYS A 266 -18.23 5.30 3.63
C LYS A 266 -18.70 3.85 3.64
N GLY A 267 -18.13 3.03 4.50
CA GLY A 267 -18.56 1.66 4.75
C GLY A 267 -20.02 1.61 5.18
N ILE A 268 -20.79 0.67 4.65
CA ILE A 268 -22.21 0.52 4.96
C ILE A 268 -22.57 -0.94 5.26
N PRO A 269 -23.56 -1.19 6.13
CA PRO A 269 -24.16 -2.51 6.25
C PRO A 269 -24.92 -2.86 4.96
N TYR A 270 -24.84 -4.12 4.55
CA TYR A 270 -25.57 -4.62 3.38
C TYR A 270 -26.11 -6.03 3.67
N PRO A 271 -27.32 -6.15 4.24
CA PRO A 271 -27.84 -7.41 4.79
C PRO A 271 -27.91 -8.58 3.80
N SER A 272 -28.12 -8.31 2.51
CA SER A 272 -28.18 -9.35 1.47
C SER A 272 -26.82 -9.98 1.16
N LEU A 273 -25.71 -9.39 1.62
CA LEU A 273 -24.38 -9.99 1.57
C LEU A 273 -23.89 -10.18 3.02
N PRO A 274 -24.15 -11.34 3.65
CA PRO A 274 -23.71 -11.59 5.02
C PRO A 274 -22.19 -11.67 5.13
N LYS A 275 -21.68 -11.39 6.33
CA LYS A 275 -20.24 -11.39 6.62
C LYS A 275 -19.71 -12.83 6.58
N LYS A 276 -18.58 -13.01 5.89
CA LYS A 276 -17.83 -14.27 5.88
C LYS A 276 -16.60 -14.14 6.78
N GLU A 277 -16.05 -15.28 7.20
CA GLU A 277 -14.76 -15.28 7.90
C GLU A 277 -13.61 -14.84 6.98
N LYS A 278 -13.67 -15.27 5.71
CA LYS A 278 -12.72 -14.93 4.66
C LYS A 278 -13.49 -14.65 3.35
N PRO A 279 -13.18 -13.56 2.63
CA PRO A 279 -12.38 -12.40 3.05
C PRO A 279 -12.93 -11.72 4.31
N ARG A 280 -12.07 -11.02 5.07
CA ARG A 280 -12.48 -10.27 6.28
C ARG A 280 -13.17 -8.98 5.85
N ARG A 281 -14.42 -8.80 6.27
CA ARG A 281 -15.14 -7.53 6.06
C ARG A 281 -14.58 -6.39 6.89
N VAL A 282 -14.33 -5.25 6.24
CA VAL A 282 -13.98 -3.98 6.87
C VAL A 282 -15.28 -3.21 7.11
N GLU A 283 -15.66 -3.09 8.39
CA GLU A 283 -16.91 -2.42 8.78
C GLU A 283 -16.73 -0.92 8.96
N LEU A 284 -15.64 -0.50 9.62
CA LEU A 284 -15.26 0.90 9.70
C LEU A 284 -14.40 1.26 8.49
N TYR A 285 -14.99 2.01 7.56
CA TYR A 285 -14.31 2.50 6.38
C TYR A 285 -14.77 3.92 6.06
N PHE A 286 -13.85 4.87 5.97
CA PHE A 286 -14.10 6.21 5.48
C PHE A 286 -12.95 6.64 4.58
N SER A 287 -13.26 7.06 3.37
CA SER A 287 -12.31 7.64 2.43
C SER A 287 -12.98 8.78 1.73
N SER A 288 -12.30 9.91 1.64
CA SER A 288 -12.87 11.13 1.07
C SER A 288 -11.81 11.91 0.33
N TRP A 289 -12.23 12.68 -0.67
CA TRP A 289 -11.32 13.53 -1.43
C TRP A 289 -11.97 14.86 -1.85
N ARG A 290 -11.17 15.93 -1.79
CA ARG A 290 -11.41 17.21 -2.47
C ARG A 290 -10.51 17.29 -3.69
N ILE A 291 -11.10 17.48 -4.86
CA ILE A 291 -10.41 17.66 -6.14
C ILE A 291 -10.65 19.11 -6.57
N ARG A 292 -9.59 19.87 -6.86
CA ARG A 292 -9.71 21.27 -7.28
C ARG A 292 -8.58 21.67 -8.24
N PRO A 293 -8.80 22.65 -9.13
CA PRO A 293 -7.73 23.19 -9.95
C PRO A 293 -6.77 24.00 -9.08
N VAL A 294 -5.47 23.94 -9.39
CA VAL A 294 -4.42 24.75 -8.75
C VAL A 294 -3.41 25.21 -9.80
N GLN A 295 -2.66 26.26 -9.48
CA GLN A 295 -1.50 26.64 -10.29
C GLN A 295 -0.40 25.59 -10.12
N SER A 296 0.26 25.24 -11.23
CA SER A 296 1.41 24.34 -11.21
C SER A 296 2.52 24.95 -10.34
N PRO A 297 2.97 24.27 -9.26
CA PRO A 297 4.05 24.77 -8.40
C PRO A 297 5.43 24.86 -9.07
N LYS A 298 5.55 24.43 -10.33
CA LYS A 298 6.84 24.23 -11.02
C LYS A 298 7.06 25.10 -12.25
N LYS A 299 6.06 25.84 -12.69
CA LYS A 299 6.11 26.62 -13.93
C LYS A 299 5.61 28.02 -13.61
N ASP A 300 6.53 28.93 -13.34
CA ASP A 300 6.21 30.34 -13.17
C ASP A 300 5.75 30.93 -14.51
N GLY A 301 4.56 31.54 -14.51
CA GLY A 301 4.15 32.52 -15.53
C GLY A 301 3.32 32.06 -16.72
N GLN A 302 3.07 30.75 -16.95
CA GLN A 302 2.32 30.32 -18.15
C GLN A 302 1.33 29.18 -17.86
N GLN A 303 0.11 29.53 -17.43
CA GLN A 303 -1.03 28.68 -16.99
C GLN A 303 -0.96 27.18 -17.39
N PRO A 304 -0.18 26.33 -16.71
CA PRO A 304 -0.28 24.89 -16.87
C PRO A 304 -1.29 24.41 -15.82
N MET A 305 -2.42 23.90 -16.28
CA MET A 305 -3.47 23.43 -15.39
C MET A 305 -2.96 22.23 -14.57
N ALA A 306 -2.81 22.43 -13.27
CA ALA A 306 -2.56 21.35 -12.33
C ALA A 306 -3.85 21.08 -11.54
N CYS A 307 -3.97 19.87 -11.03
CA CYS A 307 -5.11 19.46 -10.22
C CYS A 307 -4.59 18.95 -8.87
N GLU A 308 -5.10 19.53 -7.79
CA GLU A 308 -4.84 19.06 -6.44
C GLU A 308 -5.94 18.09 -6.00
N VAL A 309 -5.53 17.00 -5.35
CA VAL A 309 -6.38 16.08 -4.61
C VAL A 309 -5.93 16.07 -3.17
N THR A 310 -6.79 16.54 -2.27
CA THR A 310 -6.62 16.35 -0.82
C THR A 310 -7.49 15.18 -0.39
N LEU A 311 -6.89 14.15 0.20
CA LEU A 311 -7.56 12.93 0.63
C LEU A 311 -7.49 12.78 2.14
N PHE A 312 -8.60 12.37 2.75
CA PHE A 312 -8.64 11.89 4.14
C PHE A 312 -9.17 10.48 4.20
N HIS A 313 -8.51 9.63 4.98
CA HIS A 313 -8.83 8.21 5.05
C HIS A 313 -8.58 7.63 6.43
N TYR A 314 -9.52 6.83 6.91
CA TYR A 314 -9.36 5.95 8.05
C TYR A 314 -10.21 4.70 7.87
N GLU A 315 -9.72 3.58 8.37
CA GLU A 315 -10.41 2.30 8.32
C GLU A 315 -9.93 1.38 9.46
N ASP A 316 -10.74 0.38 9.79
CA ASP A 316 -10.30 -0.75 10.61
C ASP A 316 -10.09 -2.00 9.73
N MET A 317 -8.86 -2.16 9.24
CA MET A 317 -8.44 -3.34 8.47
C MET A 317 -8.38 -4.63 9.31
N GLY A 318 -8.53 -4.53 10.63
CA GLY A 318 -8.33 -5.64 11.53
C GLY A 318 -6.88 -6.10 11.66
N ILE A 319 -5.93 -5.19 11.40
CA ILE A 319 -4.48 -5.41 11.53
C ILE A 319 -3.99 -4.62 12.74
N PRO A 320 -3.08 -5.18 13.56
CA PRO A 320 -2.43 -4.40 14.63
C PRO A 320 -1.84 -3.09 14.09
N LYS A 321 -2.06 -1.99 14.81
CA LYS A 321 -1.68 -0.63 14.37
C LYS A 321 -0.21 -0.54 13.94
N ASP A 322 0.71 -1.16 14.68
CA ASP A 322 2.14 -1.10 14.35
C ASP A 322 2.50 -1.86 13.07
N VAL A 323 1.83 -2.97 12.80
CA VAL A 323 2.00 -3.72 11.53
C VAL A 323 1.48 -2.88 10.37
N ALA A 324 0.32 -2.23 10.54
CA ALA A 324 -0.23 -1.33 9.53
C ALA A 324 0.71 -0.13 9.27
N LYS A 325 1.29 0.47 10.32
CA LYS A 325 2.27 1.57 10.21
C LYS A 325 3.51 1.14 9.40
N VAL A 326 4.04 -0.05 9.66
CA VAL A 326 5.17 -0.61 8.89
C VAL A 326 4.79 -0.79 7.42
N GLY A 327 3.59 -1.33 7.16
CA GLY A 327 3.05 -1.50 5.82
C GLY A 327 2.93 -0.19 5.05
N VAL A 328 2.36 0.85 5.68
CA VAL A 328 2.25 2.18 5.07
C VAL A 328 3.62 2.80 4.81
N ARG A 329 4.54 2.76 5.79
CA ARG A 329 5.88 3.34 5.67
C ARG A 329 6.66 2.78 4.47
N HIS A 330 6.57 1.48 4.21
CA HIS A 330 7.34 0.83 3.14
C HIS A 330 6.55 0.70 1.83
N GLY A 331 5.23 0.55 1.89
CA GLY A 331 4.37 0.27 0.74
C GLY A 331 3.76 1.51 0.08
N MET A 332 3.53 2.59 0.83
CA MET A 332 2.75 3.73 0.32
C MET A 332 3.37 4.38 -0.92
N TRP A 333 4.68 4.61 -0.94
CA TRP A 333 5.32 5.19 -2.12
C TRP A 333 5.22 4.27 -3.35
N GLY A 334 5.30 2.95 -3.15
CA GLY A 334 5.09 1.97 -4.22
C GLY A 334 3.68 2.06 -4.80
N ALA A 335 2.66 2.20 -3.95
CA ALA A 335 1.27 2.39 -4.37
C ALA A 335 1.06 3.74 -5.08
N VAL A 336 1.64 4.82 -4.56
CA VAL A 336 1.55 6.17 -5.15
C VAL A 336 2.20 6.24 -6.55
N LYS A 337 3.32 5.54 -6.76
CA LYS A 337 3.90 5.41 -8.12
C LYS A 337 2.94 4.72 -9.09
N LYS A 338 2.21 3.68 -8.64
CA LYS A 338 1.21 2.98 -9.46
C LYS A 338 -0.01 3.86 -9.73
N LEU A 339 -0.45 4.64 -8.75
CA LEU A 339 -1.49 5.67 -8.91
C LEU A 339 -1.06 6.68 -9.98
N GLN A 340 0.17 7.17 -9.91
CA GLN A 340 0.70 8.13 -10.89
C GLN A 340 0.73 7.52 -12.30
N SER A 341 1.30 6.33 -12.48
CA SER A 341 1.35 5.67 -13.79
C SER A 341 -0.05 5.33 -14.30
N GLY A 342 -0.95 4.89 -13.42
CA GLY A 342 -2.34 4.60 -13.72
C GLY A 342 -3.08 5.83 -14.20
N PHE A 343 -2.90 6.98 -13.55
CA PHE A 343 -3.49 8.24 -14.00
C PHE A 343 -2.99 8.61 -15.40
N ARG A 344 -1.68 8.49 -15.68
CA ARG A 344 -1.16 8.82 -17.02
C ARG A 344 -1.67 7.88 -18.10
N ALA A 345 -1.81 6.59 -17.79
CA ALA A 345 -2.47 5.63 -18.67
C ALA A 345 -3.95 6.01 -18.90
N TYR A 346 -4.65 6.46 -17.85
CA TYR A 346 -6.03 6.94 -17.96
C TYR A 346 -6.14 8.15 -18.90
N GLN A 347 -5.25 9.14 -18.75
CA GLN A 347 -5.23 10.32 -19.62
C GLN A 347 -5.00 9.94 -21.09
N LEU A 348 -4.11 8.99 -21.37
CA LEU A 348 -3.86 8.49 -22.73
C LEU A 348 -5.10 7.78 -23.29
N MET A 349 -5.69 6.87 -22.52
CA MET A 349 -6.93 6.18 -22.89
C MET A 349 -8.05 7.17 -23.18
N ARG A 350 -8.22 8.21 -22.36
CA ARG A 350 -9.25 9.24 -22.55
C ARG A 350 -9.04 10.12 -23.78
N LYS A 351 -7.85 10.11 -24.39
CA LYS A 351 -7.57 10.77 -25.68
C LYS A 351 -7.87 9.86 -26.87
N SER A 352 -7.76 8.53 -26.71
CA SER A 352 -7.97 7.56 -27.79
C SER A 352 -9.37 6.96 -27.83
N GLU A 353 -10.01 6.80 -26.67
CA GLU A 353 -11.30 6.15 -26.51
C GLU A 353 -12.36 7.16 -26.07
N ASN A 354 -13.49 7.17 -26.79
CA ASN A 354 -14.62 8.05 -26.47
C ASN A 354 -15.64 7.40 -25.51
N ILE A 355 -15.62 6.08 -25.36
CA ILE A 355 -16.60 5.36 -24.52
C ILE A 355 -16.15 5.44 -23.07
N LEU A 356 -17.05 5.91 -22.20
CA LEU A 356 -16.85 5.95 -20.76
C LEU A 356 -17.32 4.63 -20.13
N SER A 357 -16.62 4.15 -19.11
CA SER A 357 -17.15 3.07 -18.27
C SER A 357 -18.42 3.54 -17.54
N ARG A 358 -19.24 2.59 -17.09
CA ARG A 358 -20.42 2.89 -16.27
C ARG A 358 -20.03 3.69 -15.02
N SER A 359 -18.92 3.30 -14.40
CA SER A 359 -18.32 4.02 -13.27
C SER A 359 -17.97 5.47 -13.63
N ALA A 360 -17.30 5.72 -14.75
CA ALA A 360 -16.94 7.08 -15.16
C ALA A 360 -18.17 7.93 -15.57
N ILE A 361 -19.23 7.33 -16.10
CA ILE A 361 -20.51 8.01 -16.35
C ILE A 361 -21.14 8.45 -15.03
N MET A 362 -21.20 7.55 -14.04
CA MET A 362 -21.75 7.85 -12.72
C MET A 362 -20.96 8.94 -11.98
N ALA A 363 -19.66 9.07 -12.24
CA ALA A 363 -18.82 10.15 -11.69
C ALA A 363 -19.32 11.56 -12.09
N ARG A 364 -20.07 11.66 -13.18
CA ARG A 364 -20.60 12.93 -13.71
C ARG A 364 -21.94 13.32 -13.10
N VAL A 365 -22.58 12.40 -12.39
CA VAL A 365 -23.81 12.65 -11.66
C VAL A 365 -23.44 13.28 -10.31
N THR A 366 -23.18 14.58 -10.32
CA THR A 366 -22.76 15.34 -9.14
C THR A 366 -23.94 16.07 -8.50
N THR A 367 -23.94 16.17 -7.17
CA THR A 367 -24.89 17.03 -6.44
C THR A 367 -24.28 18.43 -6.30
N LYS A 368 -24.93 19.46 -6.87
CA LYS A 368 -24.50 20.84 -6.68
C LYS A 368 -24.74 21.27 -5.23
N THR A 369 -23.77 21.97 -4.65
CA THR A 369 -23.84 22.53 -3.30
C THR A 369 -23.05 23.83 -3.22
N CYS A 370 -23.32 24.62 -2.19
CA CYS A 370 -22.55 25.83 -1.87
C CYS A 370 -21.73 25.56 -0.62
N ILE A 371 -20.45 25.23 -0.80
CA ILE A 371 -19.51 25.09 0.32
C ILE A 371 -18.76 26.41 0.46
N ALA A 372 -18.96 27.10 1.59
CA ALA A 372 -18.24 28.33 1.90
C ALA A 372 -16.80 27.98 2.30
N GLY A 373 -15.83 28.18 1.40
CA GLY A 373 -14.42 27.98 1.74
C GLY A 373 -13.44 28.00 0.57
N SER A 374 -12.66 29.09 0.52
CA SER A 374 -11.33 29.25 -0.11
C SER A 374 -11.24 29.22 -1.65
N ASP A 375 -12.12 29.97 -2.33
CA ASP A 375 -11.71 30.55 -3.61
C ASP A 375 -10.68 31.64 -3.33
N GLY A 376 -9.41 31.28 -3.43
CA GLY A 376 -8.35 32.27 -3.64
C GLY A 376 -8.69 33.03 -4.92
N SER A 377 -9.13 34.28 -4.74
CA SER A 377 -9.31 35.33 -5.74
C SER A 377 -8.56 35.07 -7.05
N LEU A 378 -9.29 34.58 -8.05
CA LEU A 378 -8.95 34.71 -9.46
C LEU A 378 -10.21 35.20 -10.16
N ASP A 379 -10.61 36.43 -9.85
CA ASP A 379 -11.42 37.28 -10.73
C ASP A 379 -11.43 38.71 -10.19
N GLN A 380 -10.49 39.53 -10.67
CA GLN A 380 -10.68 40.97 -10.78
C GLN A 380 -9.87 41.45 -12.00
N GLY A 381 -10.56 41.55 -13.14
CA GLY A 381 -10.12 42.37 -14.26
C GLY A 381 -10.24 43.86 -13.92
N PRO A 382 -9.44 44.73 -14.56
CA PRO A 382 -9.30 46.11 -14.14
C PRO A 382 -10.54 46.91 -14.54
N PHE A 383 -11.22 47.49 -13.55
CA PHE A 383 -12.12 48.61 -13.80
C PHE A 383 -11.56 49.83 -13.08
N SER A 384 -11.04 50.76 -13.88
CA SER A 384 -10.58 52.08 -13.47
C SER A 384 -11.78 52.90 -12.99
N THR A 385 -11.69 53.50 -11.80
CA THR A 385 -12.25 54.84 -11.53
C THR A 385 -11.44 55.46 -10.38
N GLU A 386 -10.96 56.66 -10.64
CA GLU A 386 -10.14 57.50 -9.76
C GLU A 386 -10.94 58.15 -8.61
N GLN A 387 -10.16 58.76 -7.70
CA GLN A 387 -10.48 59.71 -6.62
C GLN A 387 -10.67 59.09 -5.23
N ALA A 388 -10.09 59.61 -4.14
CA ALA A 388 -9.08 60.65 -3.94
C ALA A 388 -8.44 60.43 -2.56
N SER A 389 -7.26 61.01 -2.39
CA SER A 389 -6.33 60.97 -1.25
C SER A 389 -6.88 61.50 0.09
N THR A 390 -6.43 60.90 1.20
CA THR A 390 -5.91 61.59 2.40
C THR A 390 -4.90 60.71 3.12
N GLU A 391 -3.88 61.35 3.68
CA GLU A 391 -2.56 60.85 4.11
C GLU A 391 -2.51 60.17 5.49
N ASP A 392 -1.39 59.45 5.66
CA ASP A 392 -0.60 59.15 6.87
C ASP A 392 -1.22 58.38 8.05
N ASP A 393 -0.66 57.17 8.32
CA ASP A 393 0.25 57.05 9.47
C ASP A 393 1.24 55.87 9.32
N ASN A 394 2.42 56.08 9.88
CA ASN A 394 3.63 55.27 9.87
C ASN A 394 3.49 54.02 10.76
N SER A 395 3.89 52.84 10.25
CA SER A 395 4.57 51.86 11.11
C SER A 395 5.50 50.94 10.30
N ARG A 396 6.78 51.24 10.36
CA ARG A 396 7.88 50.31 10.03
C ARG A 396 7.98 49.25 11.13
N ALA A 397 8.00 47.97 10.75
CA ALA A 397 8.56 46.90 11.59
C ALA A 397 9.13 45.74 10.75
N VAL A 398 10.40 45.92 10.36
CA VAL A 398 11.50 44.95 10.46
C VAL A 398 11.28 43.52 9.95
N GLN A 399 11.83 43.26 8.75
CA GLN A 399 12.28 41.92 8.33
C GLN A 399 13.49 41.51 9.18
N HIS A 400 13.38 40.41 9.93
CA HIS A 400 14.51 39.79 10.60
C HIS A 400 15.05 38.65 9.72
N GLY A 401 16.15 38.94 9.03
CA GLY A 401 16.98 37.95 8.34
C GLY A 401 17.68 37.04 9.36
N PHE A 402 17.69 35.74 9.05
CA PHE A 402 18.35 34.71 9.85
C PHE A 402 19.88 34.83 9.74
N ASP A 403 20.56 35.10 10.85
CA ASP A 403 22.00 35.33 10.92
C ASP A 403 22.77 33.99 11.00
N TRP A 404 23.48 33.64 9.93
CA TRP A 404 24.16 32.36 9.73
C TRP A 404 25.40 32.13 10.63
N LYS A 405 25.77 33.11 11.46
CA LYS A 405 27.01 33.11 12.23
C LYS A 405 27.00 32.23 13.50
N TRP A 406 25.86 31.68 13.90
CA TRP A 406 25.77 30.76 15.05
C TRP A 406 25.92 29.27 14.70
N VAL A 407 25.95 28.91 13.41
CA VAL A 407 26.11 27.50 12.97
C VAL A 407 27.57 27.03 13.04
N VAL A 408 28.54 27.93 13.07
CA VAL A 408 29.97 27.58 13.07
C VAL A 408 30.52 27.33 14.49
N VAL A 409 29.88 27.86 15.54
CA VAL A 409 30.35 27.70 16.93
C VAL A 409 29.80 26.42 17.60
N GLY A 410 28.63 25.93 17.18
CA GLY A 410 28.06 24.66 17.67
C GLY A 410 28.77 23.40 17.16
N GLY A 411 29.53 23.49 16.07
CA GLY A 411 30.26 22.37 15.47
C GLY A 411 31.59 22.03 16.15
N ALA A 412 32.20 22.97 16.87
CA ALA A 412 33.51 22.76 17.51
C ALA A 412 33.42 22.12 18.92
N VAL A 413 32.30 22.29 19.62
CA VAL A 413 32.11 21.73 20.98
C VAL A 413 31.69 20.25 20.93
N ALA A 414 30.97 19.82 19.89
CA ALA A 414 30.59 18.41 19.72
C ALA A 414 31.77 17.50 19.32
N ALA A 415 32.77 18.02 18.58
CA ALA A 415 33.95 17.24 18.19
C ALA A 415 34.93 17.00 19.37
N ALA A 416 34.99 17.93 20.34
CA ALA A 416 35.84 17.79 21.53
C ALA A 416 35.28 16.79 22.57
N CYS A 417 33.96 16.53 22.58
CA CYS A 417 33.36 15.54 23.47
C CYS A 417 33.40 14.10 22.91
N VAL A 418 33.54 13.91 21.59
CA VAL A 418 33.63 12.58 20.97
C VAL A 418 35.07 12.04 20.90
N LEU A 419 36.08 12.90 21.03
CA LEU A 419 37.49 12.49 21.06
C LEU A 419 38.06 12.28 22.47
N ASN A 420 37.32 12.61 23.54
CA ASN A 420 37.78 12.43 24.92
C ASN A 420 37.07 11.30 25.69
N THR A 421 36.23 10.51 25.02
CA THR A 421 35.71 9.24 25.57
C THR A 421 36.44 8.08 24.88
N GLY A 422 37.61 7.76 25.43
CA GLY A 422 38.51 6.76 24.87
C GLY A 422 37.88 5.37 24.79
N ILE A 423 37.73 4.86 23.57
CA ILE A 423 37.67 3.41 23.24
C ILE A 423 38.21 3.09 21.82
N VAL A 424 38.53 4.08 20.97
CA VAL A 424 39.08 3.85 19.60
C VAL A 424 40.60 4.07 19.52
N GLY A 425 41.31 4.05 20.65
CA GLY A 425 42.78 4.20 20.71
C GLY A 425 43.59 2.91 20.69
N LYS A 426 42.97 1.71 20.70
CA LYS A 426 43.68 0.43 20.90
C LYS A 426 43.60 -0.58 19.75
N ALA A 427 42.91 -0.27 18.65
CA ALA A 427 42.85 -1.16 17.49
C ALA A 427 43.85 -0.83 16.37
N LEU A 428 44.48 0.36 16.39
CA LEU A 428 45.40 0.81 15.34
C LEU A 428 46.90 0.64 15.68
N LEU A 429 47.24 0.26 16.91
CA LEU A 429 48.64 0.04 17.33
C LEU A 429 49.11 -1.42 17.26
N LEU A 430 48.25 -2.38 16.88
CA LEU A 430 48.63 -3.78 16.67
C LEU A 430 48.82 -4.17 15.19
N GLY A 431 48.59 -3.24 14.25
CA GLY A 431 48.73 -3.47 12.81
C GLY A 431 50.08 -3.08 12.20
N VAL A 432 50.95 -2.36 12.92
CA VAL A 432 52.23 -1.85 12.38
C VAL A 432 53.46 -2.57 12.97
N ALA A 433 53.31 -3.36 14.04
CA ALA A 433 54.41 -4.08 14.69
C ALA A 433 54.68 -5.51 14.15
N ARG A 434 54.06 -5.94 13.03
CA ARG A 434 54.28 -7.29 12.46
C ARG A 434 54.83 -7.32 11.03
N ARG A 435 55.35 -6.21 10.51
CA ARG A 435 56.07 -6.14 9.22
C ARG A 435 57.57 -5.83 9.30
N GLN A 436 58.16 -5.90 10.49
CA GLN A 436 59.62 -5.96 10.68
C GLN A 436 60.01 -7.13 11.57
N ALA A 437 59.78 -8.34 11.06
CA ALA A 437 60.41 -9.57 11.54
C ALA A 437 60.47 -10.54 10.34
N LYS A 438 61.21 -10.11 9.31
CA LYS A 438 61.75 -10.97 8.25
C LYS A 438 63.11 -10.38 7.82
N LYS A 439 64.04 -10.42 8.78
CA LYS A 439 65.43 -10.81 8.59
C LYS A 439 65.86 -11.53 9.85
#